data_AF-A0A831YK86-F1
#
_entry.id   AF-A0A831YK86-F1
#
_cell.length_a   1.000
_cell.length_b   1.000
_cell.length_c   1.000
_cell.angle_alpha   90.00
_cell.angle_beta   90.00
_cell.angle_gamma   90.00
#
_symmetry.space_group_name_H-M   'P 1'
#
loop_
_entity.id
_entity.type
_entity.pdbx_description
1 polymer ?
#
loop_
_entity_poly.entity_id
_entity_poly.type
_entity_poly.pdbx_seq_one_letter_code
_entity_poly.pdbx_strand_id
1 'polypeptide(L)'
;MLRKLTILCGSASLLILAFVIFAAPFGYPGYDPASQYVSEMGATGTATGEWVSTAFVVSGLLLTAFWLFCAAVFPRSPLAVIGFILCALNGAGLFFGGAFPCDFECAVEGASASGMLHELLGGLGYLLGVAGVFVLAIASRGWPGGPRLFPLGLVCGTAAALMIPIIGPEFPWHGAAQRILEAAFATWTIAVMYALSRLAKPLV
;
A
#
# COMPACT_ATOMS: atom_id res chain seq x y z
N MET A 1 17.20 2.23 -18.30
CA MET A 1 17.60 2.30 -16.88
C MET A 1 16.39 2.49 -15.97
N LEU A 2 15.59 3.54 -16.18
CA LEU A 2 14.42 3.87 -15.34
C LEU A 2 13.45 2.70 -15.12
N ARG A 3 13.06 1.95 -16.17
CA ARG A 3 12.16 0.79 -16.03
C ARG A 3 12.65 -0.26 -15.04
N LYS A 4 13.95 -0.60 -15.05
CA LYS A 4 14.53 -1.58 -14.12
C LYS A 4 14.49 -1.05 -12.69
N LEU A 5 14.82 0.23 -12.51
CA LEU A 5 14.74 0.92 -11.23
C LEU A 5 13.30 0.93 -10.69
N THR A 6 12.30 1.23 -11.53
CA THR A 6 10.88 1.17 -11.16
C THR A 6 10.50 -0.21 -10.63
N ILE A 7 10.80 -1.28 -11.38
CA ILE A 7 10.51 -2.66 -10.94
C ILE A 7 11.24 -2.99 -9.64
N LEU A 8 12.50 -2.56 -9.48
CA LEU A 8 13.26 -2.78 -8.26
C LEU A 8 12.60 -2.08 -7.05
N CYS A 9 12.17 -0.83 -7.19
CA CYS A 9 11.48 -0.10 -6.12
C CYS A 9 10.19 -0.83 -5.68
N GLY A 10 9.33 -1.20 -6.64
CA GLY A 10 8.10 -1.91 -6.32
C GLY A 10 8.36 -3.28 -5.69
N SER A 11 9.31 -4.04 -6.23
CA SER A 11 9.66 -5.36 -5.71
C SER A 11 10.25 -5.29 -4.30
N ALA A 12 11.19 -4.36 -4.05
CA ALA A 12 11.81 -4.16 -2.75
C ALA A 12 10.77 -3.74 -1.69
N SER A 13 9.87 -2.81 -2.03
CA SER A 13 8.76 -2.42 -1.15
C SER A 13 7.90 -3.62 -0.74
N LEU A 14 7.42 -4.41 -1.72
CA LEU A 14 6.55 -5.56 -1.43
C LEU A 14 7.28 -6.66 -0.66
N LEU A 15 8.57 -6.89 -0.92
CA LEU A 15 9.37 -7.86 -0.17
C LEU A 15 9.57 -7.42 1.29
N ILE A 16 9.79 -6.13 1.54
CA ILE A 16 9.87 -5.58 2.90
C ILE A 16 8.54 -5.79 3.64
N LEU A 17 7.40 -5.47 2.99
CA LEU A 17 6.08 -5.67 3.60
C LEU A 17 5.78 -7.15 3.86
N ALA A 18 6.07 -8.02 2.91
CA ALA A 18 5.94 -9.46 3.10
C ALA A 18 6.80 -9.93 4.29
N PHE A 19 8.04 -9.46 4.39
CA PHE A 19 8.90 -9.77 5.53
C PHE A 19 8.29 -9.30 6.85
N VAL A 20 7.77 -8.07 6.95
CA VAL A 20 7.06 -7.60 8.15
C VAL A 20 5.89 -8.52 8.50
N ILE A 21 5.00 -8.80 7.55
CA ILE A 21 3.78 -9.59 7.78
C ILE A 21 4.09 -10.99 8.32
N PHE A 22 5.16 -11.62 7.83
CA PHE A 22 5.53 -12.98 8.25
C PHE A 22 6.50 -13.03 9.43
N ALA A 23 7.42 -12.08 9.56
CA ALA A 23 8.47 -12.11 10.59
C ALA A 23 8.07 -11.40 11.89
N ALA A 24 7.35 -10.28 11.81
CA ALA A 24 7.00 -9.49 13.00
C ALA A 24 6.12 -10.22 14.02
N PRO A 25 5.16 -11.08 13.63
CA PRO A 25 4.37 -11.83 14.61
C PRO A 25 5.21 -12.68 15.57
N PHE A 26 6.37 -13.19 15.14
CA PHE A 26 7.26 -13.96 16.02
C PHE A 26 7.89 -13.13 17.15
N GLY A 27 7.97 -11.81 16.97
CA GLY A 27 8.48 -10.87 17.97
C GLY A 27 7.39 -10.19 18.79
N TYR A 28 6.12 -10.50 18.55
CA TYR A 28 4.96 -9.89 19.22
C TYR A 28 4.10 -10.99 19.86
N PRO A 29 4.38 -11.38 21.11
CA PRO A 29 3.59 -12.39 21.82
C PRO A 29 2.11 -11.99 21.93
N GLY A 30 1.21 -12.92 21.64
CA GLY A 30 -0.23 -12.68 21.68
C GLY A 30 -0.81 -12.05 20.41
N TYR A 31 0.03 -11.77 19.40
CA TYR A 31 -0.42 -11.20 18.14
C TYR A 31 -1.37 -12.13 17.37
N ASP A 32 -2.59 -11.67 17.10
CA ASP A 32 -3.57 -12.36 16.25
C ASP A 32 -3.75 -11.61 14.91
N PRO A 33 -3.32 -12.19 13.77
CA PRO A 33 -3.49 -11.60 12.45
C PRO A 33 -4.95 -11.32 12.04
N ALA A 34 -5.93 -11.97 12.66
CA ALA A 34 -7.34 -11.74 12.36
C ALA A 34 -7.88 -10.50 13.04
N SER A 35 -7.50 -10.27 14.31
CA SER A 35 -8.08 -9.23 15.17
C SER A 35 -7.12 -8.11 15.55
N GLN A 36 -5.90 -8.08 15.01
CA GLN A 36 -4.94 -7.01 15.25
C GLN A 36 -4.38 -6.45 13.94
N TYR A 37 -4.20 -5.14 13.92
CA TYR A 37 -3.70 -4.42 12.75
C TYR A 37 -2.25 -4.82 12.44
N VAL A 38 -1.87 -4.71 11.17
CA VAL A 38 -0.48 -4.80 10.74
C VAL A 38 0.34 -3.65 11.35
N SER A 39 -0.28 -2.47 11.51
CA SER A 39 0.33 -1.29 12.12
C SER A 39 0.66 -1.47 13.61
N GLU A 40 -0.08 -2.30 14.35
CA GLU A 40 0.22 -2.58 15.77
C GLU A 40 1.61 -3.17 15.95
N MET A 41 2.11 -3.96 14.99
CA MET A 41 3.47 -4.50 15.06
C MET A 41 4.55 -3.42 14.97
N GLY A 42 4.19 -2.25 14.44
CA GLY A 42 5.00 -1.03 14.40
C GLY A 42 4.60 -0.02 15.47
N ALA A 43 3.79 -0.40 16.47
CA ALA A 43 3.37 0.52 17.53
C ALA A 43 4.49 0.81 18.52
N THR A 44 4.41 1.99 19.14
CA THR A 44 5.29 2.35 20.26
C THR A 44 5.15 1.36 21.42
N GLY A 45 6.24 1.11 22.15
CA GLY A 45 6.25 0.21 23.31
C GLY A 45 6.27 -1.29 22.98
N THR A 46 6.19 -1.68 21.71
CA THR A 46 6.30 -3.08 21.29
C THR A 46 7.75 -3.47 21.02
N ALA A 47 8.11 -4.75 21.20
CA ALA A 47 9.46 -5.24 20.92
C ALA A 47 9.83 -5.18 19.42
N THR A 48 8.82 -5.18 18.54
CA THR A 48 9.00 -5.08 17.08
C THR A 48 8.89 -3.65 16.54
N GLY A 49 8.43 -2.71 17.37
CA GLY A 49 8.00 -1.37 16.95
C GLY A 49 9.03 -0.67 16.08
N GLU A 50 10.24 -0.45 16.59
CA GLU A 50 11.28 0.33 15.90
C GLU A 50 11.60 -0.18 14.49
N TRP A 51 11.83 -1.49 14.35
CA TRP A 51 12.21 -2.05 13.06
C TRP A 51 11.03 -2.18 12.10
N VAL A 52 9.81 -2.44 12.61
CA VAL A 52 8.60 -2.49 11.77
C VAL A 52 8.22 -1.10 11.27
N SER A 53 8.25 -0.06 12.13
CA SER A 53 8.01 1.32 11.70
C SER A 53 9.04 1.77 10.68
N THR A 54 10.32 1.43 10.89
CA THR A 54 11.38 1.69 9.90
C THR A 54 11.12 0.98 8.58
N ALA A 55 10.68 -0.28 8.62
CA ALA A 55 10.30 -1.02 7.42
C ALA A 55 9.12 -0.37 6.67
N PHE A 56 8.13 0.18 7.37
CA PHE A 56 7.05 0.97 6.75
C PHE A 56 7.55 2.26 6.12
N VAL A 57 8.45 3.00 6.78
CA VAL A 57 9.08 4.21 6.21
C VAL A 57 9.80 3.86 4.89
N VAL A 58 10.68 2.86 4.92
CA VAL A 58 11.48 2.49 3.74
C VAL A 58 10.58 1.94 2.64
N SER A 59 9.64 1.05 2.98
CA SER A 59 8.73 0.46 2.00
C SER A 59 7.79 1.50 1.39
N GLY A 60 7.23 2.41 2.18
CA GLY A 60 6.37 3.48 1.71
C GLY A 60 7.09 4.44 0.77
N LEU A 61 8.34 4.79 1.07
CA LEU A 61 9.18 5.61 0.18
C LEU A 61 9.43 4.90 -1.17
N LEU A 62 9.77 3.62 -1.13
CA LEU A 62 10.00 2.80 -2.32
C LEU A 62 8.73 2.64 -3.16
N LEU A 63 7.57 2.44 -2.51
CA LEU A 63 6.28 2.32 -3.17
C LEU A 63 5.87 3.65 -3.83
N THR A 64 6.07 4.77 -3.12
CA THR A 64 5.85 6.12 -3.66
C THR A 64 6.71 6.35 -4.90
N ALA A 65 8.01 6.05 -4.82
CA ALA A 65 8.93 6.16 -5.94
C ALA A 65 8.52 5.26 -7.12
N PHE A 66 8.09 4.02 -6.85
CA PHE A 66 7.56 3.10 -7.87
C PHE A 66 6.43 3.75 -8.68
N TRP A 67 5.41 4.29 -8.00
CA TRP A 67 4.26 4.89 -8.68
C TRP A 67 4.62 6.17 -9.44
N LEU A 68 5.46 7.02 -8.87
CA LEU A 68 5.95 8.23 -9.55
C LEU A 68 6.78 7.88 -10.80
N PHE A 69 7.62 6.85 -10.73
CA PHE A 69 8.37 6.39 -11.91
C PHE A 69 7.46 5.72 -12.94
N CYS A 70 6.41 5.01 -12.54
CA CYS A 70 5.40 4.51 -13.46
C CYS A 70 4.76 5.65 -14.27
N ALA A 71 4.46 6.80 -13.64
CA ALA A 71 3.95 7.99 -14.35
C ALA A 71 4.92 8.55 -15.40
N ALA A 72 6.23 8.27 -15.27
CA ALA A 72 7.24 8.66 -16.24
C ALA A 72 7.42 7.64 -17.38
N VAL A 73 7.08 6.37 -17.17
CA VAL A 73 7.38 5.27 -18.12
C VAL A 73 6.15 4.78 -18.89
N PHE A 74 4.96 4.83 -18.31
CA PHE A 74 3.72 4.43 -18.99
C PHE A 74 3.24 5.48 -20.01
N PRO A 75 2.42 5.09 -21.01
CA PRO A 75 1.80 6.03 -21.93
C PRO A 75 1.08 7.16 -21.18
N ARG A 76 1.42 8.41 -21.49
CA ARG A 76 0.90 9.56 -20.76
C ARG A 76 -0.53 9.85 -21.21
N SER A 77 -1.46 9.74 -20.27
CA SER A 77 -2.79 10.33 -20.35
C SER A 77 -3.09 11.04 -19.02
N PRO A 78 -3.95 12.07 -18.99
CA PRO A 78 -4.31 12.75 -17.74
C PRO A 78 -4.81 11.77 -16.67
N LEU A 79 -5.66 10.82 -17.07
CA LEU A 79 -6.16 9.74 -16.21
C LEU A 79 -5.02 8.86 -15.65
N ALA A 80 -4.07 8.45 -16.49
CA ALA A 80 -2.94 7.65 -16.03
C ALA A 80 -2.08 8.42 -15.01
N VAL A 81 -1.78 9.69 -15.28
CA VAL A 81 -0.99 10.53 -14.37
C VAL A 81 -1.70 10.71 -13.03
N ILE A 82 -2.99 11.06 -13.04
CA ILE A 82 -3.80 11.19 -11.82
C ILE A 82 -3.80 9.87 -11.04
N GLY A 83 -4.07 8.76 -11.71
CA GLY A 83 -4.09 7.45 -11.06
C GLY A 83 -2.74 7.08 -10.42
N PHE A 84 -1.63 7.34 -11.10
CA PHE A 84 -0.30 7.09 -10.54
C PHE A 84 0.02 7.99 -9.36
N ILE A 85 -0.39 9.27 -9.39
CA ILE A 85 -0.22 10.19 -8.26
C ILE A 85 -1.04 9.71 -7.05
N LEU A 86 -2.29 9.30 -7.26
CA LEU A 86 -3.15 8.76 -6.20
C LEU A 86 -2.54 7.50 -5.56
N CYS A 87 -2.01 6.57 -6.37
CA CYS A 87 -1.29 5.41 -5.84
C CYS A 87 0.05 5.78 -5.17
N ALA A 88 0.74 6.83 -5.64
CA ALA A 88 1.93 7.33 -4.96
C ALA A 88 1.58 7.89 -3.57
N LEU A 89 0.45 8.59 -3.44
CA LEU A 89 -0.05 9.08 -2.16
C LEU A 89 -0.45 7.93 -1.21
N ASN A 90 -0.87 6.78 -1.72
CA ASN A 90 -1.02 5.57 -0.91
C ASN A 90 0.32 5.08 -0.34
N GLY A 91 1.37 5.02 -1.17
CA GLY A 91 2.73 4.76 -0.69
C GLY A 91 3.22 5.78 0.35
N ALA A 92 2.86 7.06 0.17
CA ALA A 92 3.17 8.10 1.14
C ALA A 92 2.41 7.90 2.46
N GLY A 93 1.16 7.43 2.42
CA GLY A 93 0.40 7.03 3.61
C GLY A 93 1.11 5.94 4.42
N LEU A 94 1.64 4.91 3.75
CA LEU A 94 2.46 3.88 4.40
C LEU A 94 3.75 4.47 5.00
N PHE A 95 4.44 5.36 4.28
CA PHE A 95 5.62 6.06 4.79
C PHE A 95 5.30 6.82 6.08
N PHE A 96 4.21 7.59 6.08
CA PHE A 96 3.79 8.37 7.24
C PHE A 96 3.28 7.49 8.39
N GLY A 97 2.65 6.34 8.12
CA GLY A 97 2.30 5.37 9.16
C GLY A 97 3.52 4.81 9.90
N GLY A 98 4.67 4.71 9.22
CA GLY A 98 5.95 4.39 9.87
C GLY A 98 6.62 5.58 10.55
N ALA A 99 6.55 6.78 9.94
CA ALA A 99 7.17 7.99 10.49
C ALA A 99 6.43 8.54 11.72
N PHE A 100 5.13 8.27 11.80
CA PHE A 100 4.26 8.51 12.94
C PHE A 100 3.68 7.16 13.38
N PRO A 101 4.42 6.36 14.17
CA PRO A 101 3.91 5.11 14.73
C PRO A 101 2.63 5.34 15.52
N CYS A 102 1.72 4.36 15.50
CA CYS A 102 0.56 4.37 16.38
C CYS A 102 1.00 4.15 17.85
N ASP A 103 0.13 4.53 18.79
CA ASP A 103 0.32 4.22 20.20
C ASP A 103 0.23 2.71 20.44
N PHE A 104 0.67 2.23 21.60
CA PHE A 104 0.61 0.80 21.95
C PHE A 104 -0.79 0.23 21.69
N GLU A 105 -0.86 -0.93 21.03
CA GLU A 105 -2.11 -1.58 20.57
C GLU A 105 -3.00 -0.70 19.64
N CYS A 106 -2.41 0.33 19.03
CA CYS A 106 -3.11 1.38 18.28
C CYS A 106 -4.36 1.91 19.03
N ALA A 107 -4.21 2.20 20.32
CA ALA A 107 -5.28 2.69 21.17
C ALA A 107 -5.89 4.01 20.65
N VAL A 108 -7.23 4.03 20.53
CA VAL A 108 -7.98 5.21 20.07
C VAL A 108 -8.20 6.23 21.19
N GLU A 109 -8.44 5.74 22.41
CA GLU A 109 -8.67 6.60 23.57
C GLU A 109 -7.35 7.18 24.07
N GLY A 110 -7.26 8.51 24.17
CA GLY A 110 -6.04 9.19 24.60
C GLY A 110 -4.90 9.16 23.58
N ALA A 111 -5.20 8.91 22.30
CA ALA A 111 -4.22 8.85 21.22
C ALA A 111 -3.27 10.07 21.24
N SER A 112 -1.97 9.79 21.12
CA SER A 112 -0.95 10.81 21.01
C SER A 112 -1.06 11.55 19.67
N ALA A 113 -0.36 12.68 19.54
CA ALA A 113 -0.28 13.39 18.26
C ALA A 113 0.30 12.50 17.14
N SER A 114 1.20 11.58 17.47
CA SER A 114 1.71 10.57 16.51
C SER A 114 0.62 9.60 16.11
N GLY A 115 -0.12 9.03 17.07
CA GLY A 115 -1.25 8.14 16.80
C GLY A 115 -2.34 8.80 15.95
N MET A 116 -2.68 10.06 16.22
CA MET A 116 -3.64 10.81 15.40
C MET A 116 -3.16 11.02 13.96
N LEU A 117 -1.87 11.32 13.77
CA LEU A 117 -1.28 11.46 12.43
C LEU A 117 -1.20 10.12 11.70
N HIS A 118 -0.92 9.03 12.42
CA HIS A 118 -0.93 7.66 11.90
C HIS A 118 -2.27 7.33 11.26
N GLU A 119 -3.35 7.46 12.04
CA GLU A 119 -4.71 7.16 11.61
C GLU A 119 -5.14 8.04 10.45
N LEU A 120 -4.90 9.35 10.54
CA LEU A 120 -5.30 10.29 9.50
C LEU A 120 -4.56 10.04 8.18
N LEU A 121 -3.23 9.98 8.21
CA LEU A 121 -2.42 9.87 7.00
C LEU A 121 -2.44 8.45 6.41
N GLY A 122 -2.50 7.42 7.26
CA GLY A 122 -2.70 6.04 6.84
C GLY A 122 -4.07 5.82 6.21
N GLY A 123 -5.13 6.29 6.87
CA GLY A 123 -6.51 6.21 6.35
C GLY A 123 -6.70 6.97 5.04
N LEU A 124 -6.18 8.21 4.93
CA LEU A 124 -6.15 8.95 3.67
C LEU A 124 -5.35 8.20 2.60
N GLY A 125 -4.21 7.60 2.97
CA GLY A 125 -3.42 6.75 2.08
C GLY A 125 -4.23 5.59 1.51
N TYR A 126 -5.03 4.89 2.32
CA TYR A 126 -5.91 3.82 1.84
C TYR A 126 -7.00 4.34 0.91
N LEU A 127 -7.70 5.42 1.25
CA LEU A 127 -8.74 6.01 0.41
C LEU A 127 -8.21 6.44 -0.97
N LEU A 128 -7.06 7.13 -0.98
CA LEU A 128 -6.39 7.56 -2.20
C LEU A 128 -5.86 6.38 -3.00
N GLY A 129 -5.40 5.32 -2.32
CA GLY A 129 -5.01 4.06 -2.94
C GLY A 129 -6.15 3.41 -3.71
N VAL A 130 -7.32 3.25 -3.08
CA VAL A 130 -8.54 2.72 -3.71
C VAL A 130 -8.92 3.55 -4.94
N ALA A 131 -8.99 4.88 -4.79
CA ALA A 131 -9.29 5.79 -5.90
C ALA A 131 -8.26 5.65 -7.03
N GLY A 132 -6.97 5.59 -6.70
CA GLY A 132 -5.87 5.39 -7.64
C GLY A 132 -5.98 4.09 -8.42
N VAL A 133 -6.31 2.97 -7.75
CA VAL A 133 -6.54 1.68 -8.42
C VAL A 133 -7.67 1.78 -9.44
N PHE A 134 -8.82 2.36 -9.08
CA PHE A 134 -9.93 2.51 -10.04
C PHE A 134 -9.58 3.42 -11.22
N VAL A 135 -8.97 4.57 -10.96
CA VAL A 135 -8.56 5.51 -12.02
C VAL A 135 -7.54 4.87 -12.96
N LEU A 136 -6.53 4.18 -12.42
CA LEU A 136 -5.54 3.46 -13.23
C LEU A 136 -6.14 2.28 -13.98
N ALA A 137 -7.08 1.55 -13.37
CA ALA A 137 -7.79 0.47 -14.06
C ALA A 137 -8.49 1.00 -15.32
N ILE A 138 -9.22 2.11 -15.21
CA ILE A 138 -9.87 2.78 -16.34
C ILE A 138 -8.84 3.25 -17.37
N ALA A 139 -7.77 3.93 -16.93
CA ALA A 139 -6.70 4.41 -17.80
C ALA A 139 -6.01 3.26 -18.55
N SER A 140 -5.87 2.10 -17.90
CA SER A 140 -5.16 0.95 -18.44
C SER A 140 -5.81 0.37 -19.69
N ARG A 141 -7.12 0.60 -19.92
CA ARG A 141 -7.82 0.11 -21.13
C ARG A 141 -7.16 0.53 -22.43
N GLY A 142 -6.45 1.67 -22.44
CA GLY A 142 -5.72 2.18 -23.61
C GLY A 142 -4.28 1.69 -23.74
N TRP A 143 -3.77 0.85 -22.82
CA TRP A 143 -2.37 0.39 -22.82
C TRP A 143 -2.18 -0.94 -23.57
N PRO A 144 -0.97 -1.21 -24.10
CA PRO A 144 -0.61 -2.55 -24.54
C PRO A 144 -0.72 -3.57 -23.38
N GLY A 145 -1.60 -4.57 -23.51
CA GLY A 145 -1.91 -5.52 -22.41
C GLY A 145 -2.93 -5.01 -21.38
N GLY A 146 -3.43 -3.78 -21.57
CA GLY A 146 -4.42 -3.07 -20.78
C GLY A 146 -5.76 -3.78 -20.51
N PRO A 147 -6.35 -4.50 -21.49
CA PRO A 147 -7.65 -5.16 -21.30
C PRO A 147 -7.68 -6.19 -20.16
N ARG A 148 -6.53 -6.73 -19.74
CA ARG A 148 -6.43 -7.64 -18.58
C ARG A 148 -6.26 -6.90 -17.24
N LEU A 149 -5.63 -5.73 -17.27
CA LEU A 149 -5.46 -4.90 -16.07
C LEU A 149 -6.78 -4.28 -15.63
N PHE A 150 -7.64 -3.89 -16.56
CA PHE A 150 -8.93 -3.29 -16.22
C PHE A 150 -9.79 -4.17 -15.27
N PRO A 151 -10.14 -5.42 -15.61
CA PRO A 151 -10.96 -6.25 -14.72
C PRO A 151 -10.25 -6.58 -13.40
N LEU A 152 -8.92 -6.78 -13.41
CA LEU A 152 -8.16 -7.03 -12.19
C LEU A 152 -8.17 -5.81 -11.26
N GLY A 153 -8.02 -4.61 -11.81
CA GLY A 153 -8.08 -3.36 -11.05
C GLY A 153 -9.46 -3.11 -10.47
N LEU A 154 -10.54 -3.49 -11.16
CA LEU A 154 -11.88 -3.48 -10.57
C LEU A 154 -11.98 -4.43 -9.38
N VAL A 155 -11.51 -5.68 -9.52
CA VAL A 155 -11.54 -6.66 -8.42
C VAL A 155 -10.73 -6.18 -7.22
N CYS A 156 -9.49 -5.73 -7.44
CA CYS A 156 -8.64 -5.24 -6.36
C CYS A 156 -9.20 -3.97 -5.71
N GLY A 157 -9.66 -3.01 -6.52
CA GLY A 157 -10.24 -1.76 -6.04
C GLY A 157 -11.52 -2.00 -5.24
N THR A 158 -12.41 -2.87 -5.71
CA THR A 158 -13.64 -3.23 -4.98
C THR A 158 -13.33 -4.00 -3.70
N ALA A 159 -12.43 -4.99 -3.75
CA ALA A 159 -12.01 -5.71 -2.55
C ALA A 159 -11.48 -4.74 -1.48
N ALA A 160 -10.55 -3.85 -1.85
CA ALA A 160 -10.01 -2.84 -0.95
C ALA A 160 -11.09 -1.87 -0.44
N ALA A 161 -11.95 -1.36 -1.31
CA ALA A 161 -13.02 -0.42 -0.94
C ALA A 161 -14.01 -1.02 0.07
N LEU A 162 -14.36 -2.30 -0.07
CA LEU A 162 -15.27 -2.99 0.83
C LEU A 162 -14.65 -3.23 2.22
N MET A 163 -13.32 -3.31 2.32
CA MET A 163 -12.65 -3.52 3.61
C MET A 163 -12.55 -2.23 4.44
N ILE A 164 -12.41 -1.05 3.81
CA ILE A 164 -12.23 0.23 4.53
C ILE A 164 -13.22 0.44 5.70
N PRO A 165 -14.56 0.30 5.53
CA PRO A 165 -15.50 0.61 6.61
C PRO A 165 -15.44 -0.38 7.80
N ILE A 166 -14.76 -1.52 7.64
CA ILE A 166 -14.64 -2.57 8.67
C ILE A 166 -13.21 -2.70 9.22
N ILE A 167 -12.30 -1.81 8.83
CA ILE A 167 -10.99 -1.63 9.47
C ILE A 167 -11.20 -0.67 10.64
N GLY A 168 -11.78 -1.18 11.72
CA GLY A 168 -12.03 -0.45 12.95
C GLY A 168 -12.23 -1.40 14.12
N PRO A 169 -11.95 -0.95 15.36
CA PRO A 169 -11.90 -1.84 16.52
C PRO A 169 -13.25 -2.51 16.84
N GLU A 170 -14.36 -1.90 16.40
CA GLU A 170 -15.71 -2.44 16.53
C GLU A 170 -15.95 -3.75 15.76
N PHE A 171 -15.13 -4.03 14.74
CA PHE A 171 -15.22 -5.26 13.96
C PHE A 171 -14.19 -6.29 14.46
N PRO A 172 -14.61 -7.50 14.90
CA PRO A 172 -13.69 -8.49 15.48
C PRO A 172 -12.56 -8.95 14.57
N TRP A 173 -12.74 -8.84 13.24
CA TRP A 173 -11.76 -9.28 12.25
C TRP A 173 -11.14 -8.11 11.47
N HIS A 174 -11.00 -6.95 12.10
CA HIS A 174 -10.45 -5.74 11.45
C HIS A 174 -8.99 -5.94 10.98
N GLY A 175 -8.20 -6.75 11.69
CA GLY A 175 -6.86 -7.14 11.27
C GLY A 175 -6.84 -7.95 9.96
N ALA A 176 -7.82 -8.84 9.78
CA ALA A 176 -8.03 -9.56 8.53
C ALA A 176 -8.50 -8.62 7.41
N ALA A 177 -9.42 -7.70 7.71
CA ALA A 177 -9.90 -6.72 6.74
C ALA A 177 -8.76 -5.84 6.21
N GLN A 178 -7.88 -5.36 7.09
CA GLN A 178 -6.70 -4.58 6.70
C GLN A 178 -5.78 -5.39 5.77
N ARG A 179 -5.51 -6.66 6.09
CA ARG A 179 -4.69 -7.54 5.25
C ARG A 179 -5.31 -7.81 3.89
N ILE A 180 -6.64 -7.96 3.80
CA ILE A 180 -7.32 -8.14 2.51
C ILE A 180 -7.16 -6.87 1.65
N LEU A 181 -7.30 -5.69 2.25
CA LEU A 181 -7.06 -4.41 1.58
C LEU A 181 -5.61 -4.32 1.08
N GLU A 182 -4.63 -4.60 1.93
CA GLU A 182 -3.21 -4.53 1.59
C GLU A 182 -2.82 -5.58 0.54
N ALA A 183 -3.38 -6.79 0.62
CA ALA A 183 -3.20 -7.84 -0.38
C ALA A 183 -3.77 -7.43 -1.75
N ALA A 184 -4.90 -6.72 -1.77
CA ALA A 184 -5.47 -6.18 -3.00
C ALA A 184 -4.53 -5.12 -3.63
N PHE A 185 -3.96 -4.21 -2.82
CA PHE A 185 -2.97 -3.25 -3.30
C PHE A 185 -1.66 -3.91 -3.76
N ALA A 186 -1.16 -4.92 -3.03
CA ALA A 186 0.02 -5.68 -3.43
C ALA A 186 -0.22 -6.42 -4.76
N THR A 187 -1.36 -7.08 -4.91
CA THR A 187 -1.76 -7.77 -6.15
C THR A 187 -1.83 -6.80 -7.33
N TRP A 188 -2.47 -5.65 -7.13
CA TRP A 188 -2.53 -4.59 -8.14
C TRP A 188 -1.14 -4.09 -8.53
N THR A 189 -0.27 -3.84 -7.54
CA THR A 189 1.12 -3.39 -7.74
C THR A 189 1.92 -4.41 -8.56
N ILE A 190 1.81 -5.70 -8.25
CA ILE A 190 2.44 -6.80 -9.00
C ILE A 190 1.94 -6.83 -10.45
N ALA A 191 0.64 -6.66 -10.67
CA ALA A 191 0.07 -6.64 -12.01
C ALA A 191 0.58 -5.46 -12.85
N VAL A 192 0.68 -4.27 -12.25
CA VAL A 192 1.26 -3.09 -12.92
C VAL A 192 2.75 -3.30 -13.20
N MET A 193 3.52 -3.87 -12.27
CA MET A 193 4.92 -4.24 -12.50
C MET A 193 5.07 -5.25 -13.64
N TYR A 194 4.20 -6.25 -13.70
CA TYR A 194 4.18 -7.21 -14.79
C TYR A 194 3.88 -6.52 -16.12
N ALA A 195 2.87 -5.65 -16.18
CA ALA A 195 2.56 -4.88 -17.38
C ALA A 195 3.74 -3.99 -17.82
N LEU A 196 4.40 -3.32 -16.87
CA LEU A 196 5.60 -2.53 -17.10
C LEU A 196 6.74 -3.35 -17.72
N SER A 197 6.91 -4.60 -17.29
CA SER A 197 7.91 -5.53 -17.86
C SER A 197 7.59 -5.90 -19.31
N ARG A 198 6.31 -5.83 -19.71
CA ARG A 198 5.79 -6.20 -21.04
C ARG A 198 5.58 -5.02 -21.98
N LEU A 199 5.66 -3.78 -21.50
CA LEU A 199 5.61 -2.60 -22.35
C LEU A 199 6.71 -2.72 -23.43
N ALA A 200 6.35 -2.55 -24.70
CA ALA A 200 7.35 -2.44 -25.77
C ALA A 200 8.36 -1.32 -25.41
N LYS A 201 9.59 -1.40 -25.92
CA LYS A 201 10.49 -0.23 -25.81
C LYS A 201 9.76 0.96 -26.42
N PRO A 202 9.79 2.16 -25.81
CA PRO A 202 9.39 3.35 -26.53
C PRO A 202 10.22 3.36 -27.82
N LEU A 203 9.55 3.44 -28.97
CA LEU A 203 10.20 3.92 -30.18
C LEU A 203 10.60 5.36 -29.82
N VAL A 204 11.87 5.53 -29.47
CA VAL A 204 12.47 6.86 -29.33
C VAL A 204 12.39 7.55 -30.67
#